data_AF-Q69LC4-F1
#
_entry.id   AF-Q69LC4-F1
#
_cell.length_a   1.000
_cell.length_b   1.000
_cell.length_c   1.000
_cell.angle_alpha   90.00
_cell.angle_beta   90.00
_cell.angle_gamma   90.00
#
_symmetry.space_group_name_H-M   'P 1'
#
loop_
_entity.id
_entity.type
_entity.pdbx_description
1 polymer ?
#
loop_
_entity_poly.entity_id
_entity_poly.type
_entity_poly.pdbx_seq_one_letter_code
_entity_poly.pdbx_strand_id
1 'polypeptide(L)'
;MGRVMELLDARSVARCTAVSRAWRGVAADDRLWAPKCAELMAGKAHIPRLTMIPTASKLSTYSMAIADGKRTRITKEDLCDHDWEFRFTIAAPEYWRNLDPSWKHTGPPMRRYFHPDGYHSADPHDAVWGGHECTYTIITSFAGNGCIRDHYVRINRWPPMKVSRKEDWSWELSNHLYRYNSIPDTDKKGCTGPLFPVW
;
A
#
# COMPACT_ATOMS: atom_id res chain seq x y z
N MET A 1 11.86 -1.59 -36.14
CA MET A 1 12.24 -2.16 -34.82
C MET A 1 11.18 -1.97 -33.74
N GLY A 2 10.48 -0.83 -33.65
CA GLY A 2 9.45 -0.59 -32.61
C GLY A 2 8.39 -1.71 -32.47
N ARG A 3 7.83 -2.18 -33.59
CA ARG A 3 6.83 -3.26 -33.61
C ARG A 3 7.27 -4.59 -32.99
N VAL A 4 8.57 -4.91 -32.97
CA VAL A 4 9.05 -6.15 -32.33
C VAL A 4 9.08 -5.99 -30.82
N MET A 5 9.44 -4.79 -30.32
CA MET A 5 9.47 -4.51 -28.89
C MET A 5 8.09 -4.42 -28.26
N GLU A 6 7.06 -4.07 -29.05
CA GLU A 6 5.66 -4.09 -28.61
C GLU A 6 5.20 -5.49 -28.17
N LEU A 7 5.75 -6.55 -28.77
CA LEU A 7 5.43 -7.95 -28.45
C LEU A 7 6.17 -8.48 -27.21
N LEU A 8 7.16 -7.75 -26.69
CA LEU A 8 7.96 -8.18 -25.56
C LEU A 8 7.30 -7.81 -24.23
N ASP A 9 7.53 -8.61 -23.18
CA ASP A 9 7.16 -8.24 -21.82
C ASP A 9 7.95 -7.01 -21.32
N ALA A 10 7.46 -6.35 -20.27
CA ALA A 10 8.08 -5.14 -19.73
C ALA A 10 9.55 -5.32 -19.32
N ARG A 11 9.90 -6.47 -18.73
CA ARG A 11 11.28 -6.76 -18.30
C ARG A 11 12.21 -6.92 -19.50
N SER A 12 11.74 -7.59 -20.55
CA SER A 12 12.47 -7.78 -21.80
C SER A 12 12.69 -6.44 -22.53
N VAL A 13 11.67 -5.58 -22.61
CA VAL A 13 11.82 -4.21 -23.13
C VAL A 13 12.79 -3.38 -22.30
N ALA A 14 12.74 -3.45 -20.96
CA ALA A 14 13.67 -2.71 -20.11
C ALA A 14 15.13 -3.12 -20.39
N ARG A 15 15.41 -4.41 -20.61
CA ARG A 15 16.75 -4.90 -20.96
C ARG A 15 17.26 -4.34 -22.29
N CYS A 16 16.37 -4.11 -23.26
CA CYS A 16 16.73 -3.48 -24.54
C CYS A 16 17.37 -2.10 -24.38
N THR A 17 17.07 -1.36 -23.29
CA THR A 17 17.66 -0.05 -23.01
C THR A 17 19.17 -0.07 -22.74
N ALA A 18 19.72 -1.25 -22.43
CA ALA A 18 21.14 -1.46 -22.15
C ALA A 18 21.94 -1.93 -23.38
N VAL A 19 21.29 -2.23 -24.51
CA VAL A 19 21.94 -2.82 -25.69
C VAL A 19 22.76 -1.79 -26.48
N SER A 20 22.14 -0.68 -26.86
CA SER A 20 22.82 0.41 -27.59
C SER A 20 22.03 1.72 -27.47
N ARG A 21 22.62 2.86 -27.89
CA ARG A 21 21.92 4.16 -27.90
C ARG A 21 20.68 4.15 -28.79
N ALA A 22 20.74 3.52 -29.95
CA ALA A 22 19.62 3.39 -30.87
C ALA A 22 18.48 2.54 -30.26
N TRP A 23 18.84 1.40 -29.65
CA TRP A 23 17.87 0.54 -28.97
C TRP A 23 17.24 1.25 -27.76
N ARG A 24 18.03 1.99 -26.98
CA ARG A 24 17.53 2.79 -25.87
C ARG A 24 16.50 3.82 -26.30
N GLY A 25 16.73 4.51 -27.43
CA GLY A 25 15.77 5.50 -27.94
C GLY A 25 14.39 4.90 -28.20
N VAL A 26 14.33 3.69 -28.74
CA VAL A 26 13.06 2.98 -29.00
C VAL A 26 12.50 2.34 -27.72
N ALA A 27 13.35 1.67 -26.94
CA ALA A 27 12.94 0.92 -25.75
C ALA A 27 12.56 1.80 -24.55
N ALA A 28 12.86 3.10 -24.57
CA ALA A 28 12.44 4.06 -23.57
C ALA A 28 11.28 4.96 -24.03
N ASP A 29 10.72 4.72 -25.22
CA ASP A 29 9.63 5.52 -25.79
C ASP A 29 8.33 5.35 -24.97
N ASP A 30 7.69 6.47 -24.65
CA ASP A 30 6.47 6.48 -23.85
C ASP A 30 5.29 5.78 -24.53
N ARG A 31 5.25 5.73 -25.88
CA ARG A 31 4.22 4.99 -26.62
C ARG A 31 4.29 3.48 -26.36
N LEU A 32 5.49 2.97 -26.10
CA LEU A 32 5.71 1.55 -25.77
C LEU A 32 5.36 1.25 -24.31
N TRP A 33 5.63 2.19 -23.41
CA TRP A 33 5.46 2.00 -21.96
C TRP A 33 4.08 2.40 -21.44
N ALA A 34 3.35 3.27 -22.13
CA ALA A 34 1.98 3.65 -21.77
C ALA A 34 1.04 2.44 -21.61
N PRO A 35 0.93 1.51 -22.59
CA PRO A 35 0.08 0.32 -22.41
C PRO A 35 0.57 -0.59 -21.30
N LYS A 36 1.89 -0.71 -21.10
CA LYS A 36 2.47 -1.52 -20.02
C LYS A 36 2.19 -0.94 -18.63
N CYS A 37 2.16 0.39 -18.50
CA CYS A 37 1.73 1.04 -17.26
C CYS A 37 0.26 0.76 -16.98
N ALA A 38 -0.60 0.88 -18.00
CA ALA A 38 -2.03 0.60 -17.86
C ALA A 38 -2.28 -0.86 -17.44
N GLU A 39 -1.59 -1.81 -18.07
CA GLU A 39 -1.62 -3.24 -17.72
C GLU A 39 -1.14 -3.48 -16.29
N LEU A 40 -0.02 -2.87 -15.88
CA LEU A 40 0.52 -3.03 -14.54
C LEU A 40 -0.43 -2.52 -13.46
N MET A 41 -1.08 -1.38 -13.71
CA MET A 41 -1.97 -0.71 -12.78
C MET A 41 -3.38 -1.31 -12.78
N ALA A 42 -3.74 -2.10 -13.80
CA ALA A 42 -5.04 -2.74 -13.88
C ALA A 42 -5.26 -3.68 -12.69
N GLY A 43 -6.39 -3.51 -12.00
CA GLY A 43 -6.77 -4.34 -10.85
C GLY A 43 -5.94 -4.11 -9.59
N LYS A 44 -5.07 -3.10 -9.55
CA LYS A 44 -4.36 -2.73 -8.32
C LYS A 44 -5.28 -1.96 -7.38
N ALA A 45 -5.22 -2.30 -6.10
CA ALA A 45 -6.02 -1.68 -5.04
C ALA A 45 -5.64 -0.21 -4.83
N HIS A 46 -4.34 0.12 -4.93
CA HIS A 46 -3.80 1.46 -4.69
C HIS A 46 -2.80 1.84 -5.76
N ILE A 47 -3.02 2.97 -6.43
CA ILE A 47 -2.07 3.52 -7.40
C ILE A 47 -1.19 4.56 -6.71
N PRO A 48 0.16 4.40 -6.71
CA PRO A 48 1.05 5.27 -5.95
C PRO A 48 1.08 6.71 -6.45
N ARG A 49 1.01 7.71 -5.57
CA ARG A 49 1.00 9.14 -5.93
C ARG A 49 2.21 9.59 -6.74
N LEU A 50 3.37 9.01 -6.48
CA LEU A 50 4.60 9.23 -7.22
C LEU A 50 4.51 8.86 -8.71
N THR A 51 3.50 8.08 -9.16
CA THR A 51 3.25 7.82 -10.58
C THR A 51 2.63 9.00 -11.32
N MET A 52 2.16 10.02 -10.60
CA MET A 52 1.51 11.21 -11.14
C MET A 52 2.46 12.38 -11.39
N ILE A 53 3.76 12.20 -11.19
CA ILE A 53 4.77 13.24 -11.45
C ILE A 53 4.72 13.61 -12.95
N PRO A 54 4.30 14.83 -13.33
CA PRO A 54 4.00 15.16 -14.73
C PRO A 54 5.21 15.08 -15.67
N THR A 55 6.41 15.24 -15.14
CA THR A 55 7.67 15.25 -15.90
C THR A 55 8.30 13.85 -16.03
N ALA A 56 7.70 12.82 -15.41
CA ALA A 56 8.22 11.46 -15.48
C ALA A 56 7.86 10.77 -16.80
N SER A 57 8.84 10.11 -17.42
CA SER A 57 8.57 9.20 -18.55
C SER A 57 7.77 7.99 -18.09
N LYS A 58 7.06 7.32 -19.01
CA LYS A 58 6.29 6.11 -18.72
C LYS A 58 7.16 4.95 -18.25
N LEU A 59 8.39 4.83 -18.74
CA LEU A 59 9.36 3.89 -18.19
C LEU A 59 9.67 4.19 -16.72
N SER A 60 9.88 5.47 -16.38
CA SER A 60 10.11 5.89 -14.99
C SER A 60 8.88 5.61 -14.13
N THR A 61 7.69 5.99 -14.59
CA THR A 61 6.40 5.70 -13.95
C THR A 61 6.22 4.21 -13.65
N TYR A 62 6.51 3.34 -14.63
CA TYR A 62 6.45 1.90 -14.45
C TYR A 62 7.42 1.42 -13.37
N SER A 63 8.69 1.83 -13.45
CA SER A 63 9.73 1.46 -12.48
C SER A 63 9.36 1.91 -11.07
N MET A 64 8.85 3.13 -10.96
CA MET A 64 8.38 3.75 -9.74
C MET A 64 7.21 3.00 -9.10
N ALA A 65 6.21 2.61 -9.89
CA ALA A 65 5.07 1.82 -9.41
C ALA A 65 5.49 0.44 -8.91
N ILE A 66 6.42 -0.24 -9.63
CA ILE A 66 6.99 -1.52 -9.19
C ILE A 66 7.78 -1.38 -7.89
N ALA A 67 8.56 -0.31 -7.74
CA ALA A 67 9.31 -0.06 -6.51
C ALA A 67 8.36 0.20 -5.33
N ASP A 68 7.32 1.01 -5.52
CA ASP A 68 6.31 1.26 -4.49
C ASP A 68 5.57 -0.01 -4.06
N GLY A 69 5.12 -0.81 -5.04
CA GLY A 69 4.39 -2.05 -4.79
C GLY A 69 5.21 -3.12 -4.06
N LYS A 70 6.52 -2.93 -3.91
CA LYS A 70 7.44 -3.80 -3.16
C LYS A 70 7.86 -3.22 -1.81
N ARG A 71 7.33 -2.06 -1.42
CA ARG A 71 7.68 -1.44 -0.15
C ARG A 71 7.30 -2.34 1.02
N THR A 72 8.19 -2.40 2.00
CA THR A 72 7.95 -3.00 3.32
C THR A 72 7.70 -1.94 4.39
N ARG A 73 7.88 -0.66 4.03
CA ARG A 73 7.72 0.50 4.90
C ARG A 73 6.44 1.24 4.56
N ILE A 74 5.55 1.37 5.54
CA ILE A 74 4.37 2.22 5.46
C ILE A 74 4.69 3.61 6.00
N THR A 75 4.12 4.63 5.38
CA THR A 75 4.22 6.01 5.83
C THR A 75 2.92 6.47 6.47
N LYS A 76 2.95 7.70 7.02
CA LYS A 76 1.76 8.35 7.55
C LYS A 76 0.75 8.66 6.44
N GLU A 77 1.24 9.07 5.27
CA GLU A 77 0.42 9.30 4.08
C GLU A 77 -0.30 8.02 3.66
N ASP A 78 0.37 6.87 3.63
CA ASP A 78 -0.29 5.59 3.34
C ASP A 78 -1.39 5.29 4.37
N LEU A 79 -1.14 5.48 5.67
CA LEU A 79 -2.16 5.24 6.70
C LEU A 79 -3.39 6.15 6.52
N CYS A 80 -3.17 7.44 6.29
CA CYS A 80 -4.21 8.46 6.22
C CYS A 80 -4.95 8.51 4.88
N ASP A 81 -4.30 8.14 3.78
CA ASP A 81 -4.93 8.14 2.45
C ASP A 81 -5.97 7.02 2.31
N HIS A 82 -5.85 5.95 3.09
CA HIS A 82 -6.70 4.78 2.99
C HIS A 82 -7.72 4.68 4.12
N ASP A 83 -8.86 4.10 3.77
CA ASP A 83 -9.78 3.56 4.75
C ASP A 83 -9.34 2.13 5.03
N TRP A 84 -9.59 1.63 6.25
CA TRP A 84 -9.13 0.31 6.66
C TRP A 84 -10.27 -0.57 7.16
N GLU A 85 -10.28 -1.84 6.75
CA GLU A 85 -11.11 -2.88 7.37
C GLU A 85 -10.35 -3.53 8.51
N PHE A 86 -10.97 -3.57 9.69
CA PHE A 86 -10.44 -4.22 10.87
C PHE A 86 -11.20 -5.50 11.20
N ARG A 87 -10.46 -6.56 11.52
CA ARG A 87 -11.01 -7.84 11.99
C ARG A 87 -10.14 -8.46 13.06
N PHE A 88 -10.78 -9.13 14.01
CA PHE A 88 -10.07 -10.05 14.90
C PHE A 88 -9.69 -11.36 14.17
N THR A 89 -8.63 -12.03 14.62
CA THR A 89 -8.27 -13.38 14.18
C THR A 89 -8.96 -14.42 15.06
N ILE A 90 -8.90 -15.69 14.66
CA ILE A 90 -9.43 -16.79 15.48
C ILE A 90 -8.73 -16.93 16.84
N ALA A 91 -7.47 -16.46 16.95
CA ALA A 91 -6.71 -16.50 18.19
C ALA A 91 -7.13 -15.40 19.19
N ALA A 92 -7.92 -14.42 18.75
CA ALA A 92 -8.48 -13.44 19.67
C ALA A 92 -9.49 -14.10 20.64
N PRO A 93 -9.49 -13.69 21.93
CA PRO A 93 -10.49 -14.15 22.88
C PRO A 93 -11.92 -14.00 22.33
N GLU A 94 -12.79 -14.95 22.67
CA GLU A 94 -14.16 -15.01 22.17
C GLU A 94 -14.94 -13.72 22.40
N TYR A 95 -14.74 -13.08 23.56
CA TYR A 95 -15.30 -11.77 23.87
C TYR A 95 -15.07 -10.76 22.75
N TRP A 96 -13.83 -10.60 22.29
CA TRP A 96 -13.48 -9.64 21.24
C TRP A 96 -14.06 -10.03 19.88
N ARG A 97 -14.04 -11.33 19.55
CA ARG A 97 -14.65 -11.83 18.31
C ARG A 97 -16.17 -11.58 18.29
N ASN A 98 -16.84 -11.64 19.43
CA ASN A 98 -18.27 -11.35 19.56
C ASN A 98 -18.61 -9.86 19.41
N LEU A 99 -17.64 -8.96 19.48
CA LEU A 99 -17.82 -7.55 19.16
C LEU A 99 -17.66 -7.25 17.66
N ASP A 100 -17.10 -8.20 16.88
CA ASP A 100 -16.88 -8.05 15.45
C ASP A 100 -18.10 -8.54 14.65
N PRO A 101 -18.85 -7.65 13.97
CA PRO A 101 -20.03 -8.04 13.21
C PRO A 101 -19.75 -9.07 12.11
N SER A 102 -18.52 -9.07 11.57
CA SER A 102 -18.12 -10.00 10.51
C SER A 102 -17.95 -11.43 11.03
N TRP A 103 -17.48 -11.59 12.28
CA TRP A 103 -17.42 -12.90 12.95
C TRP A 103 -18.80 -13.44 13.30
N LYS A 104 -19.73 -12.54 13.63
CA LYS A 104 -21.11 -12.90 13.94
C LYS A 104 -21.99 -13.08 12.70
N HIS A 105 -21.46 -12.79 11.51
CA HIS A 105 -22.23 -12.73 10.26
C HIS A 105 -23.44 -11.78 10.34
N THR A 106 -23.36 -10.76 11.19
CA THR A 106 -24.43 -9.77 11.39
C THR A 106 -24.17 -8.45 10.65
N GLY A 107 -22.98 -8.28 10.08
CA GLY A 107 -22.62 -7.06 9.36
C GLY A 107 -21.27 -7.12 8.66
N PRO A 108 -20.89 -6.04 7.95
CA PRO A 108 -19.59 -5.94 7.32
C PRO A 108 -18.46 -5.85 8.37
N PRO A 109 -17.20 -6.02 7.93
CA PRO A 109 -16.03 -5.72 8.76
C PRO A 109 -16.05 -4.27 9.25
N MET A 110 -15.50 -4.05 10.43
CA MET A 110 -15.46 -2.72 11.04
C MET A 110 -14.49 -1.79 10.29
N ARG A 111 -14.82 -0.50 10.17
CA ARG A 111 -13.98 0.49 9.48
C ARG A 111 -13.11 1.30 10.44
N ARG A 112 -11.91 1.63 10.00
CA ARG A 112 -10.90 2.36 10.77
C ARG A 112 -10.26 3.45 9.92
N TYR A 113 -9.96 4.56 10.57
CA TYR A 113 -9.48 5.76 9.91
C TYR A 113 -8.28 6.31 10.68
N PHE A 114 -7.17 6.52 9.98
CA PHE A 114 -5.97 7.13 10.54
C PHE A 114 -5.93 8.60 10.13
N HIS A 115 -5.63 9.48 11.09
CA HIS A 115 -5.70 10.92 10.88
C HIS A 115 -4.32 11.58 10.88
N PRO A 116 -4.12 12.69 10.15
CA PRO A 116 -2.84 13.38 10.09
C PRO A 116 -2.36 13.98 11.42
N ASP A 117 -3.18 14.07 12.45
CA ASP A 117 -2.81 14.51 13.80
C ASP A 117 -2.27 13.36 14.68
N GLY A 118 -2.30 12.12 14.18
CA GLY A 118 -1.94 10.93 14.95
C GLY A 118 -3.12 10.25 15.63
N TYR A 119 -4.34 10.75 15.44
CA TYR A 119 -5.57 10.13 15.92
C TYR A 119 -5.96 8.92 15.07
N HIS A 120 -6.62 7.95 15.70
CA HIS A 120 -7.20 6.78 15.05
C HIS A 120 -8.66 6.68 15.47
N SER A 121 -9.58 6.68 14.51
CA SER A 121 -11.01 6.63 14.78
C SER A 121 -11.68 5.38 14.19
N ALA A 122 -12.90 5.14 14.65
CA ALA A 122 -13.80 4.11 14.16
C ALA A 122 -15.19 4.70 13.92
N ASP A 123 -16.10 3.90 13.37
CA ASP A 123 -17.49 4.32 13.20
C ASP A 123 -18.17 4.56 14.57
N PRO A 124 -19.15 5.49 14.66
CA PRO A 124 -19.76 5.88 15.95
C PRO A 124 -20.36 4.74 16.78
N HIS A 125 -20.82 3.67 16.14
CA HIS A 125 -21.43 2.50 16.81
C HIS A 125 -20.48 1.30 16.90
N ASP A 126 -19.18 1.53 16.68
CA ASP A 126 -18.19 0.47 16.79
C ASP A 126 -18.04 0.03 18.25
N ALA A 127 -18.32 -1.25 18.52
CA ALA A 127 -18.32 -1.78 19.87
C ALA A 127 -16.92 -1.96 20.48
N VAL A 128 -15.86 -1.81 19.68
CA VAL A 128 -14.46 -1.98 20.12
C VAL A 128 -13.81 -0.63 20.43
N TRP A 129 -14.05 0.38 19.58
CA TRP A 129 -13.36 1.68 19.62
C TRP A 129 -14.29 2.90 19.57
N GLY A 130 -15.59 2.72 19.32
CA GLY A 130 -16.55 3.82 19.24
C GLY A 130 -16.56 4.62 20.55
N GLY A 131 -16.20 5.91 20.46
CA GLY A 131 -16.17 6.82 21.60
C GLY A 131 -14.91 6.81 22.46
N HIS A 132 -13.86 6.06 22.09
CA HIS A 132 -12.57 6.07 22.79
C HIS A 132 -11.51 6.87 22.04
N GLU A 133 -10.78 7.73 22.76
CA GLU A 133 -9.61 8.41 22.18
C GLU A 133 -8.50 7.41 21.88
N CYS A 134 -8.07 7.34 20.62
CA CYS A 134 -7.00 6.44 20.20
C CYS A 134 -5.94 7.18 19.40
N THR A 135 -4.69 6.88 19.69
CA THR A 135 -3.53 7.41 18.98
C THR A 135 -2.78 6.28 18.30
N TYR A 136 -2.18 6.56 17.15
CA TYR A 136 -1.31 5.61 16.48
C TYR A 136 0.12 6.14 16.39
N THR A 137 1.07 5.23 16.24
CA THR A 137 2.48 5.56 16.02
C THR A 137 3.08 4.58 15.03
N ILE A 138 3.89 5.11 14.10
CA ILE A 138 4.74 4.31 13.21
C ILE A 138 6.13 4.25 13.85
N ILE A 139 6.62 3.05 14.12
CA ILE A 139 7.90 2.85 14.79
C ILE A 139 8.85 2.20 13.79
N THR A 140 9.99 2.83 13.57
CA THR A 140 11.10 2.29 12.77
C THR A 140 12.36 2.29 13.62
N SER A 141 12.89 1.10 13.89
CA SER A 141 14.16 0.92 14.61
C SER A 141 15.25 0.52 13.61
N PHE A 142 16.49 0.90 13.92
CA PHE A 142 17.66 0.56 13.11
C PHE A 142 18.63 -0.28 13.92
N ALA A 143 19.26 -1.26 13.26
CA ALA A 143 20.42 -1.96 13.79
C ALA A 143 21.66 -1.06 13.71
N GLY A 144 22.73 -1.42 14.45
CA GLY A 144 23.97 -0.63 14.50
C GLY A 144 24.69 -0.45 13.15
N ASN A 145 24.32 -1.23 12.14
CA ASN A 145 24.82 -1.10 10.76
C ASN A 145 23.92 -0.19 9.88
N GLY A 146 22.91 0.47 10.45
CA GLY A 146 21.98 1.33 9.73
C GLY A 146 20.86 0.60 8.97
N CYS A 147 20.82 -0.74 9.01
CA CYS A 147 19.70 -1.49 8.45
C CYS A 147 18.48 -1.38 9.36
N ILE A 148 17.27 -1.35 8.78
CA ILE A 148 16.04 -1.38 9.56
C ILE A 148 15.96 -2.72 10.29
N ARG A 149 15.76 -2.66 11.60
CA ARG A 149 15.56 -3.82 12.46
C ARG A 149 14.08 -4.14 12.59
N ASP A 150 13.28 -3.15 12.97
CA ASP A 150 11.83 -3.28 13.11
C ASP A 150 11.12 -2.12 12.42
N HIS A 151 10.00 -2.42 11.77
CA HIS A 151 9.08 -1.42 11.25
C HIS A 151 7.64 -1.89 11.49
N TYR A 152 6.90 -1.17 12.31
CA TYR A 152 5.55 -1.56 12.72
C TYR A 152 4.66 -0.37 13.07
N VAL A 153 3.35 -0.60 13.04
CA VAL A 153 2.34 0.36 13.51
C VAL A 153 1.80 -0.11 14.85
N ARG A 154 1.58 0.82 15.78
CA ARG A 154 0.98 0.54 17.08
C ARG A 154 -0.15 1.52 17.35
N ILE A 155 -1.24 1.02 17.93
CA ILE A 155 -2.38 1.83 18.38
C ILE A 155 -2.42 1.79 19.91
N ASN A 156 -2.32 2.94 20.56
CA ASN A 156 -2.21 3.05 22.02
C ASN A 156 -1.19 2.03 22.58
N ARG A 157 -1.60 1.24 23.58
CA ARG A 157 -0.78 0.17 24.18
C ARG A 157 -1.04 -1.22 23.59
N TRP A 158 -1.87 -1.34 22.56
CA TRP A 158 -2.17 -2.62 21.92
C TRP A 158 -0.92 -3.23 21.27
N PRO A 159 -0.92 -4.55 20.99
CA PRO A 159 0.23 -5.21 20.42
C PRO A 159 0.68 -4.59 19.09
N PRO A 160 2.01 -4.48 18.84
CA PRO A 160 2.55 -4.05 17.56
C PRO A 160 1.97 -4.81 16.37
N MET A 161 1.69 -4.11 15.27
CA MET A 161 1.25 -4.69 14.01
C MET A 161 2.37 -4.64 12.99
N LYS A 162 2.75 -5.80 12.47
CA LYS A 162 3.67 -5.88 11.33
C LYS A 162 2.98 -5.32 10.09
N VAL A 163 3.78 -4.66 9.27
CA VAL A 163 3.34 -4.04 8.02
C VAL A 163 3.70 -4.97 6.87
N SER A 164 2.78 -5.17 5.93
CA SER A 164 3.07 -5.88 4.68
C SER A 164 2.29 -5.29 3.51
N ARG A 165 2.89 -5.35 2.32
CA ARG A 165 2.27 -4.98 1.06
C ARG A 165 1.87 -6.25 0.31
N LYS A 166 0.65 -6.28 -0.22
CA LYS A 166 0.11 -7.41 -0.98
C LYS A 166 0.38 -7.25 -2.48
N GLU A 167 0.16 -8.32 -3.24
CA GLU A 167 0.38 -8.35 -4.69
C GLU A 167 -0.50 -7.38 -5.48
N ASP A 168 -1.71 -7.12 -4.98
CA ASP A 168 -2.64 -6.12 -5.51
C ASP A 168 -2.28 -4.69 -5.08
N TRP A 169 -1.15 -4.50 -4.37
CA TRP A 169 -0.70 -3.24 -3.80
C TRP A 169 -1.59 -2.69 -2.67
N SER A 170 -2.47 -3.50 -2.08
CA SER A 170 -3.07 -3.19 -0.79
C SER A 170 -2.06 -3.36 0.36
N TRP A 171 -2.34 -2.74 1.49
CA TRP A 171 -1.59 -2.86 2.74
C TRP A 171 -2.33 -3.78 3.71
N GLU A 172 -1.54 -4.53 4.48
CA GLU A 172 -2.01 -5.22 5.69
C GLU A 172 -1.17 -4.79 6.89
N LEU A 173 -1.84 -4.45 7.99
CA LEU A 173 -1.25 -4.32 9.32
C LEU A 173 -1.77 -5.48 10.15
N SER A 174 -0.92 -6.37 10.64
CA SER A 174 -1.40 -7.55 11.37
C SER A 174 -0.51 -7.97 12.51
N ASN A 175 -1.15 -8.61 13.49
CA ASN A 175 -0.50 -9.39 14.52
C ASN A 175 -1.32 -10.66 14.77
N HIS A 176 -0.98 -11.40 15.83
CA HIS A 176 -1.65 -12.66 16.14
C HIS A 176 -3.12 -12.49 16.55
N LEU A 177 -3.57 -11.31 16.99
CA LEU A 177 -4.92 -11.07 17.49
C LEU A 177 -5.85 -10.40 16.48
N TYR A 178 -5.32 -9.50 15.64
CA TYR A 178 -6.15 -8.73 14.72
C TYR A 178 -5.35 -8.26 13.51
N ARG A 179 -6.09 -7.81 12.50
CA ARG A 179 -5.53 -7.24 11.28
C ARG A 179 -6.37 -6.10 10.73
N TYR A 180 -5.69 -5.21 10.04
CA TYR A 180 -6.22 -4.12 9.24
C TYR A 180 -5.85 -4.40 7.79
N ASN A 181 -6.80 -4.29 6.88
CA ASN A 181 -6.55 -4.31 5.44
C ASN A 181 -6.99 -2.99 4.85
N SER A 182 -6.14 -2.36 4.04
CA SER A 182 -6.53 -1.15 3.34
C SER A 182 -7.59 -1.48 2.29
N ILE A 183 -8.61 -0.64 2.19
CA ILE A 183 -9.71 -0.81 1.24
C ILE A 183 -9.30 -0.19 -0.09
N PRO A 184 -9.46 -0.90 -1.23
CA PRO A 184 -9.15 -0.38 -2.56
C PRO A 184 -9.72 1.02 -2.81
N ASP A 185 -8.95 1.87 -3.49
CA ASP A 185 -9.30 3.27 -3.77
C ASP A 185 -10.31 3.40 -4.94
N THR A 186 -11.16 2.40 -5.18
CA THR A 186 -12.04 2.32 -6.38
C THR A 186 -12.91 3.55 -6.58
N ASP A 187 -13.30 4.22 -5.49
CA ASP A 187 -14.17 5.41 -5.51
C ASP A 187 -13.43 6.71 -5.18
N LYS A 188 -12.14 6.65 -4.82
CA LYS A 188 -11.34 7.83 -4.46
C LYS A 188 -10.72 8.47 -5.72
N LYS A 189 -10.96 9.76 -5.90
CA LYS A 189 -10.31 10.54 -6.97
C LYS A 189 -8.85 10.81 -6.59
N GLY A 190 -7.93 10.04 -7.14
CA GLY A 190 -6.49 10.33 -7.06
C GLY A 190 -5.63 9.12 -6.72
N CYS A 191 -4.32 9.36 -6.69
CA CYS A 191 -3.32 8.38 -6.28
C CYS A 191 -2.92 8.61 -4.81
N THR A 192 -2.43 7.55 -4.16
CA THR A 192 -2.27 7.46 -2.70
C THR A 192 -0.83 7.16 -2.29
N GLY A 193 -0.50 7.37 -1.02
CA GLY A 193 0.84 7.17 -0.48
C GLY A 193 1.81 8.34 -0.76
N PRO A 194 3.08 8.21 -0.36
CA PRO A 194 4.03 9.32 -0.40
C PRO A 194 4.29 9.83 -1.83
N LEU A 195 4.51 11.14 -1.95
CA LEU A 195 4.86 11.78 -3.24
C LEU A 195 6.30 11.44 -3.69
N PHE A 196 7.18 11.13 -2.73
CA PHE A 196 8.58 10.83 -2.97
C PHE A 196 8.89 9.37 -2.63
N PRO A 197 9.89 8.75 -3.28
CA PRO A 197 10.29 7.38 -2.98
C PRO A 197 10.68 7.20 -1.51
N VAL A 198 10.17 6.13 -0.91
CA VAL A 198 10.55 5.69 0.43
C VAL A 198 11.26 4.36 0.29
N TRP A 199 12.56 4.37 0.56
CA TRP A 199 13.47 3.23 0.44
C TRP A 199 13.55 2.45 1.75
#